data_AF-A0A1V5AJL1-F1
#
_entry.id   AF-A0A1V5AJL1-F1
#
_cell.length_a   1.000
_cell.length_b   1.000
_cell.length_c   1.000
_cell.angle_alpha   90.00
_cell.angle_beta   90.00
_cell.angle_gamma   90.00
#
_symmetry.space_group_name_H-M   'P 1'
#
loop_
_entity.id
_entity.type
_entity.pdbx_description
1 polymer ?
#
loop_
_entity_poly.entity_id
_entity_poly.type
_entity_poly.pdbx_seq_one_letter_code
_entity_poly.pdbx_strand_id
1 'polypeptide(L)'
;METMGDLLEKVREFAYHSYTKEEAKRLFGWDVKEIKATSGENDESHVVVSFENGYLLYISYFLNLDPTETEDTCEFTLGMRTDLRSRIKYEVHYASYIHGQGYLRLRVAEAKNRMLQKMLEEFYAPALKSIYKPIIINFKGFYGRDYFGVEADQAHGEIHYSPVRYRSEHKASRIWDVIARFNELDALLKEPQIRHALAEVDLQLSFLPSIVGSDL
;
A
#
# COMPACT_ATOMS: atom_id res chain seq x y z
N MET A 1 -22.16 -3.54 3.60
CA MET A 1 -20.95 -3.74 2.78
C MET A 1 -20.21 -4.91 3.39
N GLU A 2 -20.15 -6.05 2.70
CA GLU A 2 -19.62 -7.31 3.24
C GLU A 2 -18.30 -7.69 2.56
N THR A 3 -18.19 -7.46 1.26
CA THR A 3 -17.05 -7.86 0.43
C THR A 3 -16.28 -6.67 -0.16
N MET A 4 -15.04 -6.91 -0.59
CA MET A 4 -14.24 -5.92 -1.31
C MET A 4 -14.89 -5.49 -2.63
N GLY A 5 -15.71 -6.35 -3.24
CA GLY A 5 -16.53 -6.04 -4.40
C GLY A 5 -17.66 -5.05 -4.08
N ASP A 6 -18.32 -5.19 -2.93
CA ASP A 6 -19.33 -4.20 -2.50
C ASP A 6 -18.69 -2.81 -2.30
N LEU A 7 -17.46 -2.80 -1.77
CA LEU A 7 -16.67 -1.58 -1.61
C LEU A 7 -16.25 -1.00 -2.97
N LEU A 8 -15.88 -1.84 -3.94
CA LEU A 8 -15.60 -1.42 -5.32
C LEU A 8 -16.80 -0.70 -5.94
N GLU A 9 -18.01 -1.23 -5.78
CA GLU A 9 -19.22 -0.61 -6.32
C GLU A 9 -19.49 0.75 -5.66
N LYS A 10 -19.22 0.89 -4.36
CA LYS A 10 -19.30 2.20 -3.66
C LYS A 10 -18.25 3.18 -4.15
N VAL A 11 -17.04 2.70 -4.44
CA VAL A 11 -15.97 3.51 -5.05
C VAL A 11 -16.39 3.98 -6.46
N ARG A 12 -17.01 3.12 -7.27
CA ARG A 12 -17.56 3.51 -8.58
C ARG A 12 -18.65 4.56 -8.46
N GLU A 13 -19.57 4.39 -7.51
CA GLU A 13 -20.61 5.38 -7.20
C GLU A 13 -20.00 6.74 -6.82
N PHE A 14 -18.94 6.73 -6.00
CA PHE A 14 -18.25 7.94 -5.54
C PHE A 14 -17.63 8.78 -6.68
N ALA A 15 -17.35 8.20 -7.84
CA ALA A 15 -16.82 8.90 -9.01
C ALA A 15 -17.75 10.02 -9.52
N TYR A 16 -19.06 9.84 -9.35
CA TYR A 16 -20.09 10.76 -9.86
C TYR A 16 -20.41 11.89 -8.88
N HIS A 17 -19.67 11.99 -7.78
CA HIS A 17 -19.90 12.92 -6.68
C HIS A 17 -18.78 13.98 -6.61
N SER A 18 -19.00 15.07 -5.87
CA SER A 18 -18.03 16.17 -5.74
C SER A 18 -16.88 15.86 -4.76
N TYR A 19 -16.57 14.58 -4.54
CA TYR A 19 -15.59 14.07 -3.58
C TYR A 19 -15.66 14.73 -2.19
N THR A 20 -16.87 14.93 -1.67
CA THR A 20 -17.08 15.58 -0.36
C THR A 20 -16.96 14.58 0.80
N LYS A 21 -16.64 15.08 2.00
CA LYS A 21 -16.52 14.24 3.20
C LYS A 21 -17.86 13.64 3.62
N GLU A 22 -18.93 14.40 3.45
CA GLU A 22 -20.30 14.01 3.78
C GLU A 22 -20.76 12.84 2.89
N GLU A 23 -20.51 12.93 1.58
CA GLU A 23 -20.83 11.87 0.64
C GLU A 23 -19.96 10.63 0.87
N ALA A 24 -18.66 10.80 1.09
CA ALA A 24 -17.76 9.69 1.41
C ALA A 24 -18.19 8.97 2.69
N LYS A 25 -18.54 9.70 3.76
CA LYS A 25 -19.08 9.12 4.99
C LYS A 25 -20.38 8.35 4.74
N ARG A 26 -21.29 8.91 3.94
CA ARG A 26 -22.56 8.26 3.57
C ARG A 26 -22.33 6.96 2.80
N LEU A 27 -21.40 6.94 1.84
CA LEU A 27 -21.15 5.79 0.97
C LEU A 27 -20.36 4.69 1.69
N PHE A 28 -19.27 5.05 2.38
CA PHE A 28 -18.35 4.08 2.98
C PHE A 28 -18.73 3.71 4.42
N GLY A 29 -19.56 4.52 5.09
CA GLY A 29 -20.02 4.27 6.46
C GLY A 29 -18.97 4.55 7.54
N TRP A 30 -17.84 5.17 7.19
CA TRP A 30 -16.78 5.55 8.12
C TRP A 30 -16.61 7.07 8.18
N ASP A 31 -16.21 7.57 9.35
CA ASP A 31 -15.90 8.99 9.53
C ASP A 31 -14.66 9.38 8.72
N VAL A 32 -14.80 10.43 7.92
CA VAL A 32 -13.78 10.88 6.97
C VAL A 32 -12.93 11.98 7.58
N LYS A 33 -11.64 11.73 7.68
CA LYS A 33 -10.65 12.69 8.16
C LYS A 33 -10.26 13.67 7.05
N GLU A 34 -9.89 13.15 5.89
CA GLU A 34 -9.35 13.94 4.78
C GLU A 34 -9.64 13.27 3.44
N ILE A 35 -9.87 14.08 2.40
CA ILE A 35 -9.95 13.63 1.01
C ILE A 35 -8.95 14.45 0.22
N LYS A 36 -8.10 13.77 -0.56
CA LYS A 36 -7.19 14.39 -1.52
C LYS A 36 -7.53 13.87 -2.90
N ALA A 37 -7.92 14.74 -3.80
CA ALA A 37 -8.14 14.41 -5.20
C ALA A 37 -7.07 15.09 -6.04
N THR A 38 -6.42 14.31 -6.90
CA THR A 38 -5.41 14.78 -7.83
C THR A 38 -5.77 14.28 -9.22
N SER A 39 -5.98 15.20 -10.17
CA SER A 39 -6.07 14.85 -11.59
C SER A 39 -4.68 14.45 -12.06
N GLY A 40 -4.50 13.20 -12.47
CA GLY A 40 -3.24 12.68 -12.98
C GLY A 40 -2.93 13.19 -14.39
N GLU A 41 -1.65 13.17 -14.75
CA GLU A 41 -1.23 13.16 -16.15
C GLU A 41 -1.51 11.74 -16.70
N ASN A 42 -2.10 11.63 -17.90
CA ASN A 42 -2.53 10.38 -18.59
C ASN A 42 -3.99 9.90 -18.38
N ASP A 43 -4.95 10.82 -18.25
CA ASP A 43 -6.38 10.46 -18.23
C ASP A 43 -6.76 9.52 -17.06
N GLU A 44 -6.11 9.71 -15.91
CA GLU A 44 -6.45 9.06 -14.65
C GLU A 44 -6.75 10.11 -13.58
N SER A 45 -7.72 9.84 -12.70
CA SER A 45 -7.96 10.65 -11.50
C SER A 45 -7.68 9.82 -10.26
N HIS A 46 -6.79 10.32 -9.39
CA HIS A 46 -6.44 9.65 -8.15
C HIS A 46 -7.14 10.33 -6.98
N VAL A 47 -7.84 9.55 -6.17
CA VAL A 47 -8.51 10.02 -4.96
C VAL A 47 -8.02 9.21 -3.78
N VAL A 48 -7.57 9.89 -2.73
CA VAL A 48 -7.20 9.28 -1.46
C VAL A 48 -8.18 9.75 -0.39
N VAL A 49 -8.90 8.80 0.21
CA VAL A 49 -9.79 9.05 1.35
C VAL A 49 -9.11 8.49 2.60
N SER A 50 -8.80 9.36 3.55
CA SER A 50 -8.33 8.98 4.88
C SER A 50 -9.49 9.01 5.87
N PHE A 51 -9.66 7.93 6.63
CA PHE A 51 -10.69 7.80 7.65
C PHE A 51 -10.14 8.04 9.06
N GLU A 52 -10.98 8.44 9.99
CA GLU A 52 -10.60 8.70 11.39
C GLU A 52 -10.16 7.42 12.14
N ASN A 53 -10.65 6.27 11.71
CA ASN A 53 -10.28 4.96 12.25
C ASN A 53 -8.91 4.45 11.76
N GLY A 54 -8.18 5.23 10.96
CA GLY A 54 -6.84 4.89 10.48
C GLY A 54 -6.80 4.10 9.18
N TYR A 55 -7.94 3.74 8.59
CA TYR A 55 -7.97 3.17 7.25
C TYR A 55 -7.83 4.23 6.16
N LEU A 56 -7.36 3.80 4.99
CA LEU A 56 -7.26 4.61 3.80
C LEU A 56 -7.85 3.89 2.60
N LEU A 57 -8.45 4.64 1.70
CA LEU A 57 -8.81 4.18 0.36
C LEU A 57 -8.02 4.98 -0.66
N TYR A 58 -7.18 4.29 -1.41
CA TYR A 58 -6.53 4.81 -2.61
C TYR A 58 -7.34 4.38 -3.81
N ILE A 59 -7.82 5.32 -4.59
CA ILE A 59 -8.71 5.07 -5.72
C ILE A 59 -8.06 5.66 -6.96
N SER A 60 -8.03 4.89 -8.04
CA SER A 60 -7.67 5.37 -9.38
C SER A 60 -8.86 5.17 -10.31
N TYR A 61 -9.34 6.26 -10.91
CA TYR A 61 -10.39 6.26 -11.94
C TYR A 61 -9.75 6.40 -13.32
N PHE A 62 -10.08 5.52 -14.24
CA PHE A 62 -9.56 5.53 -15.61
C PHE A 62 -10.53 6.28 -16.52
N LEU A 63 -10.15 7.47 -16.99
CA LEU A 63 -11.05 8.40 -17.71
C LEU A 63 -11.26 8.05 -19.19
N ASN A 64 -10.35 7.27 -19.78
CA ASN A 64 -10.38 6.90 -21.20
C ASN A 64 -11.00 5.54 -21.51
N LEU A 65 -11.52 4.84 -20.50
CA LEU A 65 -12.15 3.55 -20.72
C LEU A 65 -13.63 3.76 -21.04
N ASP A 66 -14.08 3.21 -22.16
CA ASP A 66 -15.51 3.19 -22.48
C ASP A 66 -16.22 2.27 -21.48
N PRO A 67 -17.07 2.80 -20.57
CA PRO A 67 -17.75 1.99 -19.57
C PRO A 67 -18.77 1.02 -20.19
N THR A 68 -19.14 1.20 -21.45
CA THR A 68 -20.00 0.26 -22.19
C THR A 68 -19.22 -0.95 -22.73
N GLU A 69 -17.89 -0.82 -22.87
CA GLU A 69 -17.01 -1.89 -23.34
C GLU A 69 -16.26 -2.58 -22.19
N THR A 70 -16.02 -1.88 -21.07
CA THR A 70 -15.33 -2.43 -19.90
C THR A 70 -15.88 -1.96 -18.56
N GLU A 71 -16.03 -2.91 -17.64
CA GLU A 71 -16.46 -2.64 -16.25
C GLU A 71 -15.28 -2.23 -15.33
N ASP A 72 -14.03 -2.35 -15.80
CA ASP A 72 -12.81 -1.95 -15.06
C ASP A 72 -12.57 -0.42 -15.12
N THR A 73 -13.58 0.37 -14.82
CA THR A 73 -13.52 1.86 -14.83
C THR A 73 -12.70 2.47 -13.68
N CYS A 74 -12.40 1.67 -12.65
CA CYS A 74 -11.58 2.08 -11.53
C CYS A 74 -10.89 0.88 -10.87
N GLU A 75 -9.88 1.19 -10.06
CA GLU A 75 -9.33 0.28 -9.07
C GLU A 75 -9.24 0.98 -7.72
N PHE A 76 -9.23 0.20 -6.64
CA PHE A 76 -8.90 0.74 -5.33
C PHE A 76 -7.97 -0.18 -4.52
N THR A 77 -7.21 0.44 -3.63
CA THR A 77 -6.42 -0.23 -2.61
C THR A 77 -6.94 0.20 -1.25
N LEU A 78 -7.26 -0.77 -0.38
CA LEU A 78 -7.55 -0.53 1.03
C LEU A 78 -6.24 -0.61 1.81
N GLY A 79 -5.99 0.40 2.65
CA GLY A 79 -4.83 0.51 3.51
C GLY A 79 -5.20 0.73 4.97
N MET A 80 -4.25 0.44 5.86
CA MET A 80 -4.31 0.72 7.29
C MET A 80 -3.01 1.38 7.74
N ARG A 81 -3.11 2.55 8.37
CA ARG A 81 -1.95 3.23 8.95
C ARG A 81 -1.31 2.40 10.05
N THR A 82 0.02 2.42 10.09
CA THR A 82 0.83 1.88 11.16
C THR A 82 1.77 2.95 11.72
N ASP A 83 2.40 2.66 12.84
CA ASP A 83 3.46 3.46 13.43
C ASP A 83 4.85 3.07 12.91
N LEU A 84 4.92 2.24 11.85
CA LEU A 84 6.17 1.95 11.17
C LEU A 84 6.70 3.24 10.51
N ARG A 85 8.01 3.44 10.61
CA ARG A 85 8.71 4.60 10.07
C ARG A 85 9.95 4.13 9.37
N SER A 86 10.32 4.85 8.31
CA SER A 86 11.62 4.68 7.72
C SER A 86 12.23 5.97 7.20
N ARG A 87 13.57 6.06 7.24
CA ARG A 87 14.28 7.21 6.66
C ARG A 87 14.11 7.27 5.15
N ILE A 88 14.07 6.12 4.50
CA ILE A 88 13.91 6.00 3.06
C ILE A 88 12.55 5.38 2.78
N LYS A 89 11.78 6.01 1.90
CA LYS A 89 10.53 5.42 1.46
C LYS A 89 10.80 4.07 0.80
N TYR A 90 10.13 3.03 1.28
CA TYR A 90 10.16 1.71 0.65
C TYR A 90 8.77 1.07 0.64
N GLU A 91 8.61 0.11 -0.26
CA GLU A 91 7.43 -0.74 -0.38
C GLU A 91 7.88 -2.21 -0.45
N VAL A 92 7.24 -3.08 0.31
CA VAL A 92 7.50 -4.53 0.31
C VAL A 92 6.18 -5.28 0.21
N HIS A 93 6.07 -6.22 -0.72
CA HIS A 93 4.90 -7.09 -0.81
C HIS A 93 5.24 -8.49 -1.32
N TYR A 94 4.33 -9.43 -1.03
CA TYR A 94 4.40 -10.78 -1.57
C TYR A 94 4.02 -10.77 -3.05
N ALA A 95 4.84 -11.39 -3.90
CA ALA A 95 4.56 -11.55 -5.32
C ALA A 95 4.57 -13.03 -5.71
N SER A 96 3.46 -13.53 -6.27
CA SER A 96 3.36 -14.90 -6.78
C SER A 96 4.14 -15.06 -8.09
N TYR A 97 4.99 -16.09 -8.19
CA TYR A 97 5.59 -16.52 -9.47
C TYR A 97 4.73 -17.62 -10.11
N ILE A 98 4.87 -17.82 -11.42
CA ILE A 98 4.09 -18.80 -12.21
C ILE A 98 4.38 -20.26 -11.78
N HIS A 99 5.32 -20.52 -10.87
CA HIS A 99 5.76 -21.88 -10.47
C HIS A 99 5.52 -22.18 -8.99
N GLY A 100 4.55 -21.52 -8.36
CA GLY A 100 4.07 -21.86 -7.01
C GLY A 100 4.97 -21.41 -5.85
N GLN A 101 6.16 -20.88 -6.14
CA GLN A 101 6.99 -20.19 -5.15
C GLN A 101 6.76 -18.68 -5.27
N GLY A 102 6.25 -18.07 -4.21
CA GLY A 102 6.21 -16.61 -4.11
C GLY A 102 7.57 -16.05 -3.72
N TYR A 103 7.81 -14.81 -4.08
CA TYR A 103 9.02 -14.08 -3.73
C TYR A 103 8.66 -12.72 -3.12
N LEU A 104 9.66 -12.11 -2.49
CA LEU A 104 9.55 -10.79 -1.91
C LEU A 104 9.87 -9.73 -2.97
N ARG A 105 8.89 -8.91 -3.33
CA ARG A 105 9.12 -7.71 -4.14
C ARG A 105 9.37 -6.55 -3.19
N LEU A 106 10.45 -5.82 -3.44
CA LEU A 106 10.86 -4.67 -2.66
C LEU A 106 11.22 -3.53 -3.60
N ARG A 107 10.66 -2.36 -3.36
CA ARG A 107 10.97 -1.12 -4.05
C ARG A 107 11.44 -0.09 -3.04
N VAL A 108 12.51 0.61 -3.36
CA VAL A 108 13.01 1.76 -2.59
C VAL A 108 12.79 3.00 -3.43
N ALA A 109 12.45 4.13 -2.81
CA ALA A 109 12.32 5.40 -3.51
C ALA A 109 13.63 5.80 -4.20
N GLU A 110 13.51 6.43 -5.36
CA GLU A 110 14.66 6.85 -6.15
C GLU A 110 15.35 8.05 -5.50
N ALA A 111 16.66 7.93 -5.31
CA ALA A 111 17.52 9.02 -4.87
C ALA A 111 18.12 9.76 -6.06
N LYS A 112 18.14 11.10 -6.01
CA LYS A 112 18.80 11.94 -7.02
C LYS A 112 20.30 11.66 -7.10
N ASN A 113 20.93 11.41 -5.95
CA ASN A 113 22.33 11.06 -5.86
C ASN A 113 22.56 9.60 -6.30
N ARG A 114 23.26 9.40 -7.43
CA ARG A 114 23.53 8.06 -8.00
C ARG A 114 24.35 7.16 -7.07
N MET A 115 25.24 7.73 -6.25
CA MET A 115 26.02 6.96 -5.28
C MET A 115 25.14 6.50 -4.13
N LEU A 116 24.24 7.36 -3.64
CA LEU A 116 23.23 6.97 -2.65
C LEU A 116 22.31 5.88 -3.22
N GLN A 117 21.79 6.06 -4.44
CA GLN A 117 20.95 5.06 -5.10
C GLN A 117 21.62 3.68 -5.15
N LYS A 118 22.89 3.62 -5.59
CA LYS A 118 23.64 2.36 -5.60
C LYS A 118 23.77 1.73 -4.22
N MET A 119 24.03 2.52 -3.18
CA MET A 119 24.12 1.97 -1.82
C MET A 119 22.76 1.48 -1.30
N LEU A 120 21.67 2.18 -1.64
CA LEU A 120 20.34 1.71 -1.32
C LEU A 120 20.03 0.38 -2.00
N GLU A 121 20.44 0.21 -3.26
CA GLU A 121 20.26 -1.02 -4.02
C GLU A 121 21.15 -2.17 -3.56
N GLU A 122 22.42 -1.89 -3.23
CA GLU A 122 23.43 -2.90 -2.87
C GLU A 122 23.39 -3.33 -1.40
N PHE A 123 22.93 -2.46 -0.49
CA PHE A 123 22.97 -2.73 0.96
C PHE A 123 21.61 -2.62 1.63
N TYR A 124 20.93 -1.49 1.46
CA TYR A 124 19.68 -1.21 2.19
C TYR A 124 18.55 -2.17 1.77
N ALA A 125 18.30 -2.28 0.47
CA ALA A 125 17.29 -3.17 -0.08
C ALA A 125 17.57 -4.63 0.33
N PRO A 126 18.77 -5.22 0.14
CA PRO A 126 19.06 -6.57 0.62
C PRO A 126 18.85 -6.77 2.13
N ALA A 127 19.22 -5.79 2.96
CA ALA A 127 19.00 -5.86 4.41
C ALA A 127 17.50 -5.92 4.74
N LEU A 128 16.69 -5.02 4.16
CA LEU A 128 15.24 -5.07 4.29
C LEU A 128 14.68 -6.42 3.80
N LYS A 129 15.12 -6.90 2.63
CA LYS A 129 14.69 -8.22 2.12
C LYS A 129 14.99 -9.33 3.13
N SER A 130 16.14 -9.31 3.79
CA SER A 130 16.52 -10.29 4.81
C SER A 130 15.58 -10.26 6.02
N ILE A 131 15.18 -9.07 6.47
CA ILE A 131 14.27 -8.88 7.60
C ILE A 131 12.86 -9.38 7.27
N TYR A 132 12.34 -9.04 6.09
CA TYR A 132 10.99 -9.41 5.70
C TYR A 132 10.88 -10.86 5.19
N LYS A 133 11.95 -11.46 4.65
CA LYS A 133 11.92 -12.80 4.07
C LYS A 133 11.35 -13.89 5.00
N PRO A 134 11.68 -13.94 6.30
CA PRO A 134 11.09 -14.92 7.23
C PRO A 134 9.58 -14.76 7.41
N ILE A 135 9.04 -13.53 7.27
CA ILE A 135 7.64 -13.21 7.52
C ILE A 135 6.81 -13.02 6.25
N ILE A 136 7.42 -12.94 5.07
CA ILE A 136 6.73 -12.57 3.83
C ILE A 136 5.61 -13.52 3.43
N ILE A 137 5.67 -14.79 3.84
CA ILE A 137 4.58 -15.74 3.58
C ILE A 137 3.28 -15.33 4.27
N ASN A 138 3.36 -14.60 5.40
CA ASN A 138 2.19 -14.05 6.06
C ASN A 138 1.54 -12.92 5.25
N PHE A 139 2.26 -12.31 4.32
CA PHE A 139 1.75 -11.27 3.44
C PHE A 139 1.08 -11.83 2.17
N LYS A 140 0.95 -13.15 2.05
CA LYS A 140 0.10 -13.75 1.02
C LYS A 140 -1.37 -13.36 1.28
N GLY A 141 -2.11 -13.07 0.21
CA GLY A 141 -3.53 -12.79 0.26
C GLY A 141 -4.39 -14.05 0.44
N PHE A 142 -5.70 -13.89 0.24
CA PHE A 142 -6.70 -14.94 0.39
C PHE A 142 -6.83 -15.82 -0.87
N TYR A 143 -6.41 -15.31 -2.01
CA TYR A 143 -6.50 -15.92 -3.34
C TYR A 143 -5.10 -16.12 -3.94
N GLY A 144 -5.03 -16.46 -5.23
CA GLY A 144 -3.77 -16.83 -5.88
C GLY A 144 -2.90 -15.62 -6.24
N ARG A 145 -3.54 -14.49 -6.55
CA ARG A 145 -2.89 -13.29 -7.09
C ARG A 145 -2.86 -12.09 -6.16
N ASP A 146 -3.57 -12.15 -5.04
CA ASP A 146 -3.60 -11.08 -4.06
C ASP A 146 -2.53 -11.24 -2.97
N TYR A 147 -2.29 -10.15 -2.28
CA TYR A 147 -1.23 -9.98 -1.30
C TYR A 147 -1.58 -8.83 -0.36
N PHE A 148 -0.86 -8.82 0.75
CA PHE A 148 -0.66 -7.65 1.58
C PHE A 148 0.73 -7.08 1.33
N GLY A 149 0.85 -5.77 1.44
CA GLY A 149 2.10 -5.05 1.31
C GLY A 149 2.31 -4.08 2.46
N VAL A 150 3.54 -3.65 2.64
CA VAL A 150 3.95 -2.63 3.61
C VAL A 150 4.58 -1.49 2.84
N GLU A 151 4.13 -0.28 3.11
CA GLU A 151 4.85 0.94 2.74
C GLU A 151 5.34 1.61 4.03
N ALA A 152 6.56 2.12 4.03
CA ALA A 152 7.08 2.93 5.12
C ALA A 152 7.91 4.07 4.59
N ASP A 153 7.72 5.26 5.17
CA ASP A 153 8.57 6.42 4.98
C ASP A 153 8.71 7.24 6.28
N GLN A 154 9.22 8.47 6.18
CA GLN A 154 9.50 9.32 7.33
C GLN A 154 8.22 9.78 8.04
N ALA A 155 7.11 9.88 7.31
CA ALA A 155 5.87 10.51 7.73
C ALA A 155 4.71 9.53 7.94
N HIS A 156 4.67 8.39 7.25
CA HIS A 156 3.65 7.34 7.34
C HIS A 156 4.25 5.94 7.23
N GLY A 157 3.62 5.01 7.95
CA GLY A 157 3.73 3.59 7.73
C GLY A 157 2.34 3.08 7.38
N GLU A 158 2.26 2.08 6.50
CA GLU A 158 0.99 1.54 6.05
C GLU A 158 1.13 0.05 5.72
N ILE A 159 0.08 -0.71 6.04
CA ILE A 159 -0.16 -2.01 5.45
C ILE A 159 -1.33 -1.86 4.47
N HIS A 160 -1.17 -2.36 3.26
CA HIS A 160 -2.20 -2.29 2.23
C HIS A 160 -2.51 -3.67 1.67
N TYR A 161 -3.71 -3.80 1.13
CA TYR A 161 -4.15 -4.98 0.40
C TYR A 161 -4.05 -4.75 -1.11
N SER A 162 -3.90 -5.81 -1.90
CA SER A 162 -3.78 -5.71 -3.34
C SER A 162 -4.87 -4.86 -4.00
N PRO A 163 -4.53 -4.13 -5.08
CA PRO A 163 -5.50 -3.36 -5.85
C PRO A 163 -6.68 -4.22 -6.31
N VAL A 164 -7.89 -3.84 -5.94
CA VAL A 164 -9.14 -4.51 -6.30
C VAL A 164 -9.69 -3.86 -7.55
N ARG A 165 -9.92 -4.68 -8.58
CA ARG A 165 -10.56 -4.32 -9.85
C ARG A 165 -11.81 -5.14 -10.06
N TYR A 166 -12.62 -4.78 -11.05
CA TYR A 166 -13.85 -5.51 -11.33
C TYR A 166 -13.55 -6.96 -11.76
N ARG A 167 -12.47 -7.18 -12.52
CA ARG A 167 -12.05 -8.54 -12.94
C ARG A 167 -11.21 -9.30 -11.92
N SER A 168 -10.87 -8.69 -10.78
CA SER A 168 -10.08 -9.32 -9.73
C SER A 168 -10.84 -10.43 -9.02
N GLU A 169 -10.20 -11.58 -8.77
CA GLU A 169 -10.79 -12.66 -7.95
C GLU A 169 -10.99 -12.25 -6.49
N HIS A 170 -10.07 -11.44 -5.98
CA HIS A 170 -10.05 -10.97 -4.59
C HIS A 170 -11.07 -9.87 -4.26
N LYS A 171 -11.94 -9.52 -5.21
CA LYS A 171 -13.18 -8.78 -4.90
C LYS A 171 -14.13 -9.59 -4.00
N ALA A 172 -14.02 -10.92 -4.03
CA ALA A 172 -14.82 -11.82 -3.19
C ALA A 172 -14.34 -11.89 -1.73
N SER A 173 -13.16 -11.32 -1.41
CA SER A 173 -12.67 -11.23 -0.03
C SER A 173 -13.65 -10.47 0.84
N ARG A 174 -13.92 -10.97 2.06
CA ARG A 174 -14.71 -10.23 3.04
C ARG A 174 -13.88 -9.10 3.61
N ILE A 175 -14.50 -7.93 3.78
CA ILE A 175 -13.80 -6.74 4.30
C ILE A 175 -13.28 -7.01 5.71
N TRP A 176 -14.07 -7.69 6.54
CA TRP A 176 -13.67 -8.02 7.91
C TRP A 176 -12.48 -8.97 7.98
N ASP A 177 -12.34 -9.89 7.01
CA ASP A 177 -11.18 -10.79 6.95
C ASP A 177 -9.92 -10.00 6.55
N VAL A 178 -10.04 -9.07 5.60
CA VAL A 178 -8.95 -8.15 5.20
C VAL A 178 -8.51 -7.29 6.39
N ILE A 179 -9.48 -6.72 7.13
CA ILE A 179 -9.22 -5.91 8.33
C ILE A 179 -8.57 -6.74 9.44
N ALA A 180 -9.07 -7.94 9.70
CA ALA A 180 -8.46 -8.84 10.69
C ALA A 180 -6.99 -9.12 10.31
N ARG A 181 -6.74 -9.40 9.03
CA ARG A 181 -5.39 -9.64 8.53
C ARG A 181 -4.48 -8.43 8.63
N PHE A 182 -4.98 -7.21 8.42
CA PHE A 182 -4.18 -6.00 8.69
C PHE A 182 -3.71 -5.93 10.13
N ASN A 183 -4.59 -6.20 11.09
CA ASN A 183 -4.24 -6.16 12.51
C ASN A 183 -3.23 -7.26 12.89
N GLU A 184 -3.36 -8.46 12.32
CA GLU A 184 -2.39 -9.54 12.49
C GLU A 184 -1.01 -9.17 11.96
N LEU A 185 -0.94 -8.57 10.77
CA LEU A 185 0.31 -8.15 10.15
C LEU A 185 0.95 -6.97 10.89
N ASP A 186 0.15 -6.03 11.38
CA ASP A 186 0.64 -4.92 12.21
C ASP A 186 1.23 -5.43 13.53
N ALA A 187 0.57 -6.39 14.19
CA ALA A 187 1.10 -7.05 15.38
C ALA A 187 2.42 -7.79 15.10
N LEU A 188 2.52 -8.49 13.96
CA LEU A 188 3.75 -9.16 13.53
C LEU A 188 4.90 -8.15 13.31
N LEU A 189 4.64 -7.05 12.62
CA LEU A 189 5.63 -5.97 12.40
C LEU A 189 6.01 -5.26 13.71
N LYS A 190 5.18 -5.37 14.74
CA LYS A 190 5.44 -4.85 16.09
C LYS A 190 6.31 -5.75 16.96
N GLU A 191 6.61 -6.97 16.51
CA GLU A 191 7.52 -7.84 17.24
C GLU A 191 8.89 -7.17 17.46
N PRO A 192 9.44 -7.20 18.70
CA PRO A 192 10.67 -6.47 19.04
C PRO A 192 11.85 -6.79 18.11
N GLN A 193 11.98 -8.05 17.70
CA GLN A 193 13.03 -8.51 16.79
C GLN A 193 12.95 -7.85 15.42
N ILE A 194 11.74 -7.71 14.87
CA ILE A 194 11.51 -7.10 13.55
C ILE A 194 11.71 -5.59 13.64
N ARG A 195 11.12 -4.95 14.65
CA ARG A 195 11.29 -3.51 14.89
C ARG A 195 12.74 -3.12 15.08
N HIS A 196 13.46 -3.86 15.91
CA HIS A 196 14.87 -3.60 16.16
C HIS A 196 15.68 -3.73 14.88
N ALA A 197 15.47 -4.81 14.10
CA ALA A 197 16.20 -5.01 12.86
C ALA A 197 15.92 -3.90 11.83
N LEU A 198 14.65 -3.47 11.68
CA LEU A 198 14.31 -2.36 10.79
C LEU A 198 14.96 -1.04 11.24
N ALA A 199 14.90 -0.74 12.54
CA ALA A 199 15.52 0.46 13.11
C ALA A 199 17.05 0.46 12.98
N GLU A 200 17.69 -0.70 13.10
CA GLU A 200 19.13 -0.85 12.94
C GLU A 200 19.57 -0.55 11.50
N VAL A 201 18.83 -1.06 10.51
CA VAL A 201 19.11 -0.78 9.09
C VAL A 201 18.96 0.72 8.79
N ASP A 202 17.94 1.37 9.35
CA ASP A 202 17.78 2.83 9.20
C ASP A 202 18.85 3.63 9.95
N LEU A 203 19.30 3.15 11.11
CA LEU A 203 20.41 3.77 11.84
C LEU A 203 21.71 3.69 11.03
N GLN A 204 21.96 2.57 10.34
CA GLN A 204 23.14 2.41 9.49
C GLN A 204 23.19 3.46 8.37
N LEU A 205 22.04 3.86 7.83
CA LEU A 205 21.96 4.98 6.86
C LEU A 205 22.40 6.32 7.44
N SER A 206 22.27 6.51 8.75
CA SER A 206 22.68 7.77 9.41
C SER A 206 24.19 7.99 9.45
N PHE A 207 24.97 6.92 9.30
CA PHE A 207 26.43 6.98 9.25
C PHE A 207 26.97 7.23 7.84
N LEU A 208 26.09 7.41 6.84
CA LEU A 208 26.52 7.73 5.50
C LEU A 208 27.17 9.13 5.47
N PRO A 209 28.29 9.30 4.74
CA PRO A 209 28.93 10.60 4.61
C PRO A 209 27.97 11.67 4.11
N SER A 210 28.13 12.91 4.55
CA SER A 210 27.27 14.04 4.16
C SER A 210 27.19 14.30 2.65
N ILE A 211 28.23 13.92 1.90
CA ILE A 211 28.27 13.97 0.41
C ILE A 211 27.24 13.02 -0.21
N VAL A 212 26.86 11.96 0.50
CA VAL A 212 25.84 10.98 0.10
C VAL A 212 24.48 11.38 0.67
N GLY A 213 24.45 11.89 1.90
CA GLY A 213 23.23 12.17 2.66
C GLY A 213 22.57 13.54 2.46
N SER A 214 23.03 14.38 1.53
CA SER A 214 22.46 15.72 1.35
C SER A 214 21.01 15.74 0.87
N ASP A 215 20.52 14.60 0.37
CA ASP A 215 19.17 14.41 -0.18
C ASP A 215 18.36 13.33 0.59
N LEU A 216 18.83 12.88 1.77
CA LEU A 216 18.14 11.91 2.64
C LEU A 216 17.04 12.55 3.49
#